data_AF-A0A392TA39-F1
#
_entry.id   AF-A0A392TA39-F1
#
_cell.length_a   1.000
_cell.length_b   1.000
_cell.length_c   1.000
_cell.angle_alpha   90.00
_cell.angle_beta   90.00
_cell.angle_gamma   90.00
#
_symmetry.space_group_name_H-M   'P 1'
#
loop_
_entity.id
_entity.type
_entity.pdbx_description
1 polymer ?
#
loop_
_entity_poly.entity_id
_entity_poly.type
_entity_poly.pdbx_seq_one_letter_code
_entity_poly.pdbx_strand_id
1 'polypeptide(L)' 'MYSRLFKTLQLTQENLFPYIGSDLQGFNGSTTKQWGYVDLIVTFGEDESLKSVIVQFLVIDCPS' A
#
# COMPACT_ATOMS: atom_id res chain seq x y z
N MET A 1 5.25 8.23 -1.70
CA MET A 1 6.28 7.19 -1.92
C MET A 1 5.56 5.85 -2.17
N TYR A 2 6.02 5.04 -3.15
CA TYR A 2 5.37 3.86 -3.79
C TYR A 2 4.35 4.10 -4.93
N SER A 3 3.96 5.33 -5.27
CA SER A 3 3.08 5.59 -6.42
C SER A 3 3.63 5.03 -7.74
N ARG A 4 4.96 5.04 -7.91
CA ARG A 4 5.65 4.42 -9.05
C ARG A 4 5.47 2.90 -9.08
N LEU A 5 5.55 2.21 -7.93
CA LEU A 5 5.34 0.75 -7.84
C LEU A 5 3.89 0.41 -8.21
N PHE A 6 2.92 1.13 -7.65
CA PHE A 6 1.50 0.96 -7.99
C PHE A 6 1.24 1.14 -9.49
N LYS A 7 1.83 2.19 -10.09
CA LYS A 7 1.75 2.42 -11.53
C LYS A 7 2.42 1.31 -12.34
N THR A 8 3.59 0.81 -11.94
CA THR A 8 4.28 -0.31 -12.61
C THR A 8 3.45 -1.59 -12.56
N LEU A 9 2.80 -1.86 -11.42
CA LEU A 9 1.89 -2.99 -11.26
C LEU A 9 0.53 -2.78 -11.95
N GLN A 10 0.32 -1.62 -12.59
CA GLN A 10 -0.93 -1.23 -13.26
C GLN A 10 -2.15 -1.29 -12.34
N LEU A 11 -1.95 -1.08 -11.03
CA LEU A 11 -3.02 -1.03 -10.05
C LEU A 11 -3.72 0.33 -10.13
N THR A 12 -5.04 0.29 -10.29
CA THR A 12 -5.94 1.45 -10.23
C THR A 12 -6.75 1.40 -8.93
N GLN A 13 -7.50 2.48 -8.66
CA GLN A 13 -8.39 2.54 -7.49
C GLN A 13 -9.46 1.43 -7.50
N GLU A 14 -9.87 0.94 -8.68
CA GLU A 14 -10.86 -0.13 -8.85
C GLU A 14 -10.33 -1.50 -8.40
N ASN A 15 -9.01 -1.67 -8.33
CA ASN A 15 -8.39 -2.89 -7.82
C ASN A 15 -8.32 -2.92 -6.29
N LEU A 16 -8.67 -1.82 -5.61
CA LEU A 16 -8.54 -1.70 -4.17
C LEU A 16 -9.82 -2.18 -3.48
N PHE A 17 -9.62 -2.91 -2.39
CA PHE A 17 -10.70 -3.19 -1.46
C PHE A 17 -10.99 -1.95 -0.62
N PRO A 18 -12.29 -1.67 -0.34
CA PRO A 18 -12.65 -0.54 0.51
C PRO A 18 -12.10 -0.78 1.92
N TYR A 19 -11.42 0.23 2.46
CA TYR A 19 -11.02 0.20 3.86
C TYR A 19 -12.16 0.70 4.73
N ILE A 20 -12.62 -0.12 5.68
CA ILE A 20 -13.65 0.23 6.65
C ILE A 20 -12.98 0.46 8.00
N GLY A 21 -12.76 1.73 8.34
CA GLY A 21 -12.11 2.14 9.58
C GLY A 21 -11.86 3.64 9.62
N SER A 22 -11.14 4.10 10.63
CA SER A 22 -10.78 5.51 10.78
C SER A 22 -9.76 5.97 9.74
N ASP A 23 -9.72 7.28 9.50
CA ASP A 23 -8.64 7.90 8.73
C ASP A 23 -7.28 7.63 9.41
N LEU A 24 -6.23 7.51 8.61
CA LEU A 24 -4.88 7.32 9.12
C LEU A 24 -4.38 8.61 9.77
N GLN A 25 -3.86 8.50 11.00
CA GLN A 25 -3.30 9.62 11.74
C GLN A 25 -1.78 9.48 11.85
N GLY A 26 -1.05 10.51 11.40
CA GLY A 26 0.39 10.62 11.56
C GLY A 26 0.80 11.12 12.95
N PHE A 27 2.07 10.95 13.31
CA PHE A 27 2.60 11.37 14.62
C PHE A 27 2.52 12.88 14.88
N ASN A 28 2.46 13.69 13.83
CA ASN A 28 2.24 15.14 13.90
C ASN A 28 0.76 15.53 14.07
N GLY A 29 -0.14 14.56 14.22
CA GLY A 29 -1.58 14.76 14.32
C GLY A 29 -2.28 15.00 12.98
N SER A 30 -1.58 15.05 11.84
CA SER A 30 -2.22 15.15 10.53
C SER A 30 -2.99 13.87 10.21
N THR A 31 -4.18 14.00 9.65
CA THR A 31 -4.97 12.87 9.17
C THR A 31 -4.95 12.79 7.65
N THR A 32 -5.03 11.58 7.10
CA THR A 32 -5.18 11.36 5.67
C THR A 32 -6.17 10.23 5.41
N LYS A 33 -6.96 10.40 4.35
CA LYS A 33 -7.89 9.38 3.89
C LYS A 33 -7.23 8.46 2.88
N GLN A 34 -7.30 7.18 3.14
CA GLN A 34 -6.90 6.09 2.26
C GLN A 34 -7.95 5.87 1.17
N TRP A 35 -7.50 5.50 -0.01
CA TRP A 35 -8.37 5.03 -1.09
C TRP A 35 -8.87 3.61 -0.85
N GLY A 36 -8.07 2.79 -0.17
CA GLY A 36 -8.36 1.39 0.10
C GLY A 36 -7.09 0.61 0.40
N TYR A 37 -7.17 -0.72 0.27
CA TYR A 37 -6.02 -1.60 0.42
C TYR A 37 -5.95 -2.65 -0.69
N VAL A 38 -4.77 -3.24 -0.86
CA VAL A 38 -4.53 -4.38 -1.75
C VAL A 38 -3.55 -5.34 -1.10
N ASP A 39 -3.82 -6.63 -1.22
CA ASP A 39 -2.90 -7.68 -0.75
C ASP A 39 -1.97 -8.07 -1.90
N LEU A 40 -0.66 -7.98 -1.68
CA LEU A 40 0.37 -8.32 -2.65
C LEU A 40 1.33 -9.36 -2.07
N ILE A 41 1.77 -10.29 -2.90
CA ILE A 41 2.87 -11.19 -2.53
C ILE A 41 4.18 -10.41 -2.66
N VAL A 42 4.83 -10.17 -1.52
CA VAL A 42 6.14 -9.50 -1.46
C VAL A 42 7.19 -10.54 -1.17
N THR A 43 8.23 -10.55 -2.01
CA THR A 43 9.41 -11.37 -1.80
C THR A 43 10.54 -10.49 -1.28
N PHE A 44 11.16 -10.88 -0.16
CA PHE A 44 12.26 -10.17 0.48
C PHE A 44 13.41 -11.14 0.80
N GLY A 45 14.61 -10.60 0.97
CA GLY A 45 15.85 -11.36 1.14
C GLY A 45 16.71 -11.36 -0.12
N GLU A 46 17.87 -11.98 -0.02
CA GLU A 46 18.86 -12.12 -1.11
C GLU A 46 19.17 -13.61 -1.33
N ASP A 47 19.39 -14.01 -2.58
CA ASP A 47 19.78 -15.36 -3.01
C ASP A 47 18.99 -16.50 -2.33
N GLU A 48 19.66 -17.29 -1.48
CA GLU A 48 19.09 -18.46 -0.82
C GLU A 48 18.17 -18.11 0.36
N SER A 49 18.11 -16.83 0.77
CA SER A 49 17.31 -16.34 1.89
C SER A 49 15.97 -15.71 1.47
N LEU A 50 15.59 -15.84 0.19
CA LEU A 50 14.33 -15.31 -0.33
C LEU A 50 13.12 -15.91 0.41
N LYS A 51 12.24 -15.03 0.88
CA LYS A 51 10.97 -15.37 1.52
C LYS A 51 9.85 -14.56 0.90
N SER A 52 8.75 -15.22 0.58
CA SER A 52 7.54 -14.57 0.09
C SER A 52 6.48 -14.55 1.18
N VAL A 53 5.86 -13.40 1.40
CA VAL A 53 4.72 -13.23 2.31
C VAL A 53 3.65 -12.38 1.64
N ILE A 54 2.40 -12.61 2.03
CA ILE A 54 1.29 -11.74 1.63
C ILE A 54 1.33 -10.51 2.54
N VAL A 55 1.43 -9.33 1.93
CA VAL A 55 1.45 -8.03 2.62
C VAL A 55 0.26 -7.22 2.17
N GLN A 56 -0.48 -6.67 3.14
CA GLN A 56 -1.53 -5.70 2.87
C GLN A 56 -0.92 -4.30 2.76
N PHE A 57 -1.10 -3.66 1.62
CA PHE A 57 -0.70 -2.27 1.39
C PHE A 57 -1.91 -1.35 1.45
N LEU A 58 -1.88 -0.37 2.37
CA LEU A 58 -2.82 0.74 2.38
C LEU A 58 -2.38 1.80 1.38
N VAL A 59 -3.33 2.24 0.54
CA VAL A 59 -3.07 3.21 -0.52
C VAL A 59 -3.63 4.55 -0.12
N ILE A 60 -2.75 5.55 -0.02
CA ILE A 60 -3.12 6.96 0.22
C ILE A 60 -2.73 7.80 -0.99
N ASP A 61 -3.54 8.81 -1.28
CA ASP A 61 -3.12 9.85 -2.21
C ASP A 61 -2.05 10.72 -1.55
N CYS A 62 -0.96 10.96 -2.26
CA CYS A 62 0.13 11.80 -1.77
C CYS A 62 0.47 12.79 -2.88
N PRO A 63 -0.08 14.03 -2.82
CA PRO A 63 0.32 15.07 -3.74
C PRO A 63 1.83 15.31 -3.56
N SER A 64 2.58 15.08 -4.64
CA SER A 64 4.05 15.21 -4.67
C SER A 64 4.48 16.65 -4.85
#